data_AF-A0A8H7U6W9-F1
#
_entry.id   AF-A0A8H7U6W9-F1
#
_cell.length_a   1.000
_cell.length_b   1.000
_cell.length_c   1.000
_cell.angle_alpha   90.00
_cell.angle_beta   90.00
_cell.angle_gamma   90.00
#
_symmetry.space_group_name_H-M   'P 1'
#
loop_
_entity.id
_entity.type
_entity.pdbx_description
1 polymer ?
#
loop_
_entity_poly.entity_id
_entity_poly.type
_entity_poly.pdbx_seq_one_letter_code
_entity_poly.pdbx_strand_id
1 'polypeptide(L)'
;MAARLYVTDSGRYFHAGTIAIITVGLPARGKTHVSRSLCRYLRWLGVPTTVFSVGNYRRQRLGTMPNDFFSPANEDTKEQRLTIAEECLSDMIDWLERGGQVAIYDASNTTDERRAWIQRKLNKHNIQTLFIESICNKQEIIDSNIRSVKISSPDTNTPFSQYVGWDPEAAVRDFKNRIENHLPYYKTISDPELPFVKLMNVGEQLIVNNVKGYLQSRIVYYLMHLHIQPRIIYFARVPESLNESSYKADADLSSDGHKQAEALKNFLVDYRKQQQESGTEDKPRPLTVWGSTRKHASQAVRHFAEDDFLVRALPLLTERNPGECDGMTAEQIKASRD
;
A
#
# COMPACT_ATOMS: atom_id res chain seq x y z
N MET A 1 -5.03 -13.99 10.91
CA MET A 1 -3.94 -14.07 9.90
C MET A 1 -4.49 -14.68 8.64
N ALA A 2 -4.26 -14.09 7.46
CA ALA A 2 -4.49 -14.82 6.21
C ALA A 2 -3.37 -15.86 6.08
N ALA A 3 -3.62 -17.08 6.54
CA ALA A 3 -2.66 -18.17 6.45
C ALA A 3 -2.22 -18.38 4.99
N ARG A 4 -0.97 -18.81 4.78
CA ARG A 4 -0.56 -19.45 3.51
C ARG A 4 -1.46 -20.69 3.36
N LEU A 5 -2.53 -20.58 2.56
CA LEU A 5 -3.51 -21.66 2.47
C LEU A 5 -2.87 -22.91 1.84
N TYR A 6 -2.08 -22.75 0.78
CA TYR A 6 -1.14 -23.73 0.24
C TYR A 6 -0.39 -23.10 -0.96
N VAL A 7 0.74 -23.70 -1.36
CA VAL A 7 1.41 -23.42 -2.63
C VAL A 7 0.96 -24.52 -3.60
N THR A 8 0.54 -24.15 -4.82
CA THR A 8 0.19 -25.14 -5.85
C THR A 8 1.45 -25.81 -6.41
N ASP A 9 1.31 -26.92 -7.13
CA ASP A 9 2.42 -27.58 -7.83
C ASP A 9 3.18 -26.64 -8.79
N SER A 10 2.51 -25.58 -9.27
CA SER A 10 3.10 -24.53 -10.11
C SER A 10 3.94 -23.49 -9.34
N GLY A 11 4.07 -23.61 -8.01
CA GLY A 11 4.74 -22.61 -7.17
C GLY A 11 3.91 -21.33 -6.91
N ARG A 12 2.75 -21.19 -7.56
CA ARG A 12 1.83 -20.04 -7.39
C ARG A 12 0.86 -20.26 -6.23
N TYR A 13 0.46 -19.17 -5.59
CA TYR A 13 -0.59 -19.20 -4.57
C TYR A 13 -1.94 -19.24 -5.27
N PHE A 14 -2.80 -20.21 -4.96
CA PHE A 14 -4.11 -20.36 -5.60
C PHE A 14 -4.04 -20.77 -7.09
N HIS A 15 -5.07 -21.46 -7.56
CA HIS A 15 -5.24 -21.85 -8.97
C HIS A 15 -5.62 -20.66 -9.89
N ALA A 16 -5.47 -19.42 -9.43
CA ALA A 16 -6.02 -18.23 -10.10
C ALA A 16 -5.23 -17.75 -11.33
N GLY A 17 -4.14 -18.44 -11.71
CA GLY A 17 -3.27 -18.01 -12.80
C GLY A 17 -2.48 -16.74 -12.45
N THR A 18 -2.04 -16.01 -13.48
CA THR A 18 -1.36 -14.71 -13.35
C THR A 18 -2.32 -13.55 -13.58
N ILE A 19 -2.12 -12.47 -12.83
CA ILE A 19 -2.95 -11.26 -12.90
C ILE A 19 -2.06 -10.05 -13.18
N ALA A 20 -2.40 -9.30 -14.22
CA ALA A 20 -1.86 -7.97 -14.49
C ALA A 20 -2.88 -6.92 -14.05
N ILE A 21 -2.49 -6.11 -13.07
CA ILE A 21 -3.24 -4.98 -12.57
C ILE A 21 -2.80 -3.74 -13.34
N ILE A 22 -3.73 -3.09 -14.04
CA ILE A 22 -3.44 -1.94 -14.89
C ILE A 22 -4.03 -0.69 -14.24
N THR A 23 -3.18 0.24 -13.79
CA THR A 23 -3.69 1.48 -13.21
C THR A 23 -4.21 2.42 -14.29
N VAL A 24 -5.29 3.13 -13.99
CA VAL A 24 -5.93 4.07 -14.91
C VAL A 24 -6.23 5.36 -14.15
N GLY A 25 -6.05 6.50 -14.82
CA GLY A 25 -6.47 7.80 -14.31
C GLY A 25 -5.44 8.90 -14.52
N LEU A 26 -5.86 10.13 -14.26
CA LEU A 26 -5.03 11.33 -14.45
C LEU A 26 -3.84 11.39 -13.48
N PRO A 27 -2.80 12.20 -13.78
CA PRO A 27 -1.73 12.49 -12.84
C PRO A 27 -2.26 13.03 -11.49
N ALA A 28 -1.50 12.81 -10.40
CA ALA A 28 -1.88 13.17 -9.01
C ALA A 28 -3.21 12.60 -8.47
N ARG A 29 -3.74 11.53 -9.08
CA ARG A 29 -4.92 10.80 -8.58
C ARG A 29 -4.58 9.63 -7.64
N GLY A 30 -3.37 9.56 -7.08
CA GLY A 30 -3.01 8.51 -6.10
C GLY A 30 -2.68 7.12 -6.65
N LYS A 31 -2.60 6.94 -7.98
CA LYS A 31 -2.29 5.63 -8.62
C LYS A 31 -1.05 4.96 -8.04
N THR A 32 0.09 5.65 -7.99
CA THR A 32 1.34 5.09 -7.47
C THR A 32 1.26 4.73 -5.99
N HIS A 33 0.49 5.48 -5.19
CA HIS A 33 0.22 5.12 -3.79
C HIS A 33 -0.58 3.82 -3.71
N VAL A 34 -1.67 3.70 -4.48
CA VAL A 34 -2.48 2.48 -4.59
C VAL A 34 -1.60 1.30 -5.03
N SER A 35 -0.81 1.44 -6.09
CA SER A 35 0.08 0.40 -6.61
C SER A 35 1.07 -0.11 -5.56
N ARG A 36 1.78 0.79 -4.88
CA ARG A 36 2.78 0.42 -3.87
C ARG A 36 2.13 -0.18 -2.63
N SER A 37 1.01 0.38 -2.18
CA SER A 37 0.29 -0.14 -1.01
C SER A 37 -0.29 -1.52 -1.27
N LEU A 38 -0.89 -1.73 -2.45
CA LEU A 38 -1.43 -3.01 -2.87
C LEU A 38 -0.33 -4.05 -3.06
N CYS A 39 0.81 -3.68 -3.67
CA CYS A 39 1.96 -4.56 -3.80
C CYS A 39 2.45 -5.05 -2.43
N ARG A 40 2.60 -4.13 -1.45
CA ARG A 40 3.01 -4.48 -0.08
C ARG A 40 2.01 -5.42 0.59
N TYR A 41 0.70 -5.17 0.43
CA TYR A 41 -0.34 -6.03 0.96
C TYR A 41 -0.28 -7.44 0.36
N LEU A 42 -0.20 -7.55 -0.96
CA LEU A 42 -0.15 -8.86 -1.64
C LEU A 42 1.11 -9.64 -1.29
N ARG A 43 2.28 -8.97 -1.23
CA ARG A 43 3.52 -9.60 -0.75
C ARG A 43 3.42 -10.08 0.69
N TRP A 44 2.78 -9.30 1.57
CA TRP A 44 2.55 -9.70 2.96
C TRP A 44 1.62 -10.92 3.07
N LEU A 45 0.66 -11.06 2.16
CA LEU A 45 -0.14 -12.30 2.01
C LEU A 45 0.64 -13.48 1.42
N GLY A 46 1.91 -13.28 1.05
CA GLY A 46 2.77 -14.27 0.42
C GLY A 46 2.69 -14.31 -1.11
N VAL A 47 1.82 -13.53 -1.75
CA VAL A 47 1.62 -13.56 -3.22
C VAL A 47 2.81 -12.89 -3.92
N PRO A 48 3.54 -13.57 -4.82
CA PRO A 48 4.63 -12.98 -5.61
C PRO A 48 4.10 -11.82 -6.44
N THR A 49 4.43 -10.61 -6.02
CA THR A 49 3.88 -9.37 -6.60
C THR A 49 4.97 -8.35 -6.89
N THR A 50 4.89 -7.60 -7.99
CA THR A 50 5.80 -6.48 -8.25
C THR A 50 5.13 -5.33 -9.01
N VAL A 51 5.75 -4.15 -8.99
CA VAL A 51 5.26 -2.93 -9.66
C VAL A 51 6.19 -2.55 -10.79
N PHE A 52 5.62 -2.37 -11.99
CA PHE A 52 6.28 -1.88 -13.19
C PHE A 52 5.80 -0.46 -13.46
N SER A 53 6.64 0.54 -13.16
CA SER A 53 6.28 1.94 -13.34
C SER A 53 6.85 2.49 -14.64
N VAL A 54 5.98 2.77 -15.62
CA VAL A 54 6.37 3.38 -16.90
C VAL A 54 7.08 4.72 -16.68
N GLY A 55 6.67 5.45 -15.62
CA GLY A 55 7.34 6.68 -15.21
C GLY A 55 8.80 6.47 -14.82
N ASN A 56 9.14 5.35 -14.15
CA ASN A 56 10.52 5.03 -13.78
C ASN A 56 11.35 4.65 -15.02
N TYR A 57 10.80 3.79 -15.89
CA TYR A 57 11.44 3.41 -17.15
C TYR A 57 11.80 4.63 -17.99
N ARG A 58 10.84 5.57 -18.12
CA ARG A 58 11.06 6.83 -18.82
C ARG A 58 12.21 7.64 -18.20
N ARG A 59 12.24 7.79 -16.88
CA ARG A 59 13.27 8.59 -16.19
C ARG A 59 14.66 7.96 -16.27
N GLN A 60 14.75 6.63 -16.27
CA GLN A 60 16.00 5.91 -16.46
C GLN A 60 16.56 6.09 -17.88
N ARG A 61 15.69 6.16 -18.89
CA ARG A 61 16.10 6.28 -20.30
C ARG A 61 16.33 7.70 -20.78
N LEU A 62 15.45 8.62 -20.41
CA LEU A 62 15.39 9.98 -20.96
C LEU A 62 15.68 11.06 -19.92
N GLY A 63 15.76 10.71 -18.62
CA GLY A 63 15.90 11.69 -17.56
C GLY A 63 14.69 12.61 -17.41
N THR A 64 14.96 13.90 -17.24
CA THR A 64 13.94 14.96 -17.08
C THR A 64 13.45 15.43 -18.44
N MET A 65 12.12 15.49 -18.61
CA MET A 65 11.49 15.91 -19.85
C MET A 65 10.56 17.10 -19.62
N PRO A 66 10.41 18.01 -20.60
CA PRO A 66 9.49 19.13 -20.53
C PRO A 66 8.02 18.67 -20.57
N ASN A 67 7.10 19.56 -20.22
CA ASN A 67 5.66 19.25 -20.18
C ASN A 67 5.12 18.73 -21.52
N ASP A 68 5.57 19.35 -22.60
CA ASP A 68 5.17 19.03 -23.97
C ASP A 68 5.43 17.56 -24.34
N PHE A 69 6.51 16.97 -23.81
CA PHE A 69 6.79 15.55 -23.96
C PHE A 69 5.67 14.65 -23.42
N PHE A 70 4.86 15.12 -22.48
CA PHE A 70 3.75 14.35 -21.91
C PHE A 70 2.42 14.60 -22.61
N SER A 71 2.33 15.60 -23.49
CA SER A 71 1.09 15.95 -24.16
C SER A 71 0.65 14.82 -25.08
N PRO A 72 -0.56 14.24 -24.91
CA PRO A 72 -1.07 13.24 -25.85
C PRO A 72 -1.19 13.76 -27.29
N ALA A 73 -1.28 15.08 -27.47
CA ALA A 73 -1.34 15.75 -28.78
C ALA A 73 0.02 15.78 -29.51
N ASN A 74 1.12 15.66 -28.77
CA ASN A 74 2.46 15.70 -29.33
C ASN A 74 2.77 14.34 -29.99
N GLU A 75 2.69 14.29 -31.32
CA GLU A 75 2.96 13.11 -32.13
C GLU A 75 4.46 12.77 -32.19
N ASP A 76 5.35 13.77 -32.15
CA ASP A 76 6.82 13.58 -32.20
C ASP A 76 7.33 12.72 -31.03
N THR A 77 6.71 12.86 -29.86
CA THR A 77 7.07 12.12 -28.65
C THR A 77 6.23 10.87 -28.42
N LYS A 78 5.21 10.65 -29.25
CA LYS A 78 4.27 9.52 -29.10
C LYS A 78 4.95 8.17 -29.29
N GLU A 79 5.77 8.04 -30.34
CA GLU A 79 6.52 6.81 -30.62
C GLU A 79 7.46 6.47 -29.45
N GLN A 80 8.25 7.43 -28.98
CA GLN A 80 9.15 7.23 -27.84
C GLN A 80 8.40 6.81 -26.56
N ARG A 81 7.24 7.43 -26.27
CA ARG A 81 6.39 7.03 -25.14
C ARG A 81 5.79 5.64 -25.31
N LEU A 82 5.47 5.23 -26.54
CA LEU A 82 4.97 3.90 -26.85
C LEU A 82 6.06 2.85 -26.64
N THR A 83 7.27 3.07 -27.15
CA THR A 83 8.42 2.17 -26.99
C THR A 83 8.72 1.93 -25.51
N ILE A 84 8.83 2.99 -24.70
CA ILE A 84 9.10 2.87 -23.25
C ILE A 84 7.97 2.09 -22.54
N ALA A 85 6.72 2.34 -22.93
CA ALA A 85 5.57 1.65 -22.35
C ALA A 85 5.53 0.17 -22.75
N GLU A 86 5.92 -0.17 -23.98
CA GLU A 86 6.00 -1.54 -24.50
C GLU A 86 7.12 -2.34 -23.84
N GLU A 87 8.30 -1.76 -23.66
CA GLU A 87 9.40 -2.42 -22.96
C GLU A 87 9.04 -2.70 -21.50
N CYS A 88 8.44 -1.73 -20.82
CA CYS A 88 7.94 -1.92 -19.46
C CYS A 88 6.87 -3.02 -19.37
N LEU A 89 6.00 -3.12 -20.39
CA LEU A 89 4.98 -4.18 -20.47
C LEU A 89 5.60 -5.55 -20.79
N SER A 90 6.63 -5.60 -21.64
CA SER A 90 7.35 -6.82 -21.97
C SER A 90 8.07 -7.39 -20.75
N ASP A 91 8.82 -6.56 -20.03
CA ASP A 91 9.48 -6.97 -18.78
C ASP A 91 8.49 -7.47 -17.72
N MET A 92 7.29 -6.88 -17.70
CA MET A 92 6.20 -7.31 -16.83
C MET A 92 5.71 -8.72 -17.18
N ILE A 93 5.51 -8.98 -18.46
CA ILE A 93 5.07 -10.28 -18.98
C ILE A 93 6.14 -11.33 -18.68
N ASP A 94 7.39 -11.07 -19.04
CA ASP A 94 8.54 -11.95 -18.77
C ASP A 94 8.63 -12.32 -17.28
N TRP A 95 8.43 -11.35 -16.39
CA TRP A 95 8.45 -11.60 -14.95
C TRP A 95 7.29 -12.49 -14.47
N LEU A 96 6.10 -12.31 -15.02
CA LEU A 96 4.93 -13.17 -14.72
C LEU A 96 5.15 -14.61 -15.23
N GLU A 97 5.82 -14.77 -16.37
CA GLU A 97 6.16 -16.08 -16.93
C GLU A 97 7.24 -16.80 -16.11
N ARG A 98 8.21 -16.06 -15.54
CA ARG A 98 9.28 -16.59 -14.67
C ARG A 98 8.85 -16.91 -13.23
N GLY A 99 7.55 -17.02 -12.97
CA GLY A 99 7.00 -17.40 -11.66
C GLY A 99 6.40 -16.25 -10.84
N GLY A 100 6.38 -15.02 -11.38
CA GLY A 100 5.55 -13.96 -10.85
C GLY A 100 4.06 -14.32 -10.89
N GLN A 101 3.26 -13.74 -9.99
CA GLN A 101 1.83 -14.03 -9.94
C GLN A 101 0.95 -12.81 -10.14
N VAL A 102 1.27 -11.68 -9.49
CA VAL A 102 0.56 -10.42 -9.70
C VAL A 102 1.55 -9.35 -10.13
N ALA A 103 1.32 -8.71 -11.26
CA ALA A 103 2.12 -7.56 -11.68
C ALA A 103 1.25 -6.31 -11.77
N ILE A 104 1.77 -5.17 -11.31
CA ILE A 104 1.06 -3.90 -11.34
C ILE A 104 1.74 -2.98 -12.36
N TYR A 105 1.08 -2.73 -13.47
CA TYR A 105 1.50 -1.79 -14.50
C TYR A 105 1.04 -0.37 -14.12
N ASP A 106 1.95 0.41 -13.53
CA ASP A 106 1.69 1.75 -13.03
C ASP A 106 1.92 2.82 -14.10
N ALA A 107 0.83 3.26 -14.75
CA ALA A 107 0.81 4.31 -15.75
C ALA A 107 -0.55 5.04 -15.78
N SER A 108 -0.72 6.05 -16.64
CA SER A 108 -1.98 6.80 -16.73
C SER A 108 -3.09 6.04 -17.46
N ASN A 109 -2.76 5.32 -18.54
CA ASN A 109 -3.67 4.48 -19.33
C ASN A 109 -5.08 5.08 -19.59
N THR A 110 -5.10 6.38 -19.92
CA THR A 110 -6.30 7.23 -19.93
C THR A 110 -7.20 7.06 -21.14
N THR A 111 -6.78 6.35 -22.20
CA THR A 111 -7.55 6.16 -23.43
C THR A 111 -8.01 4.71 -23.59
N ASP A 112 -9.16 4.50 -24.25
CA ASP A 112 -9.68 3.15 -24.57
C ASP A 112 -8.69 2.36 -25.42
N GLU A 113 -8.11 2.99 -26.44
CA GLU A 113 -7.14 2.37 -27.34
C GLU A 113 -5.92 1.81 -26.59
N ARG A 114 -5.37 2.59 -25.64
CA ARG A 114 -4.24 2.14 -24.82
C ARG A 114 -4.63 0.93 -23.97
N ARG A 115 -5.81 0.94 -23.35
CA ARG A 115 -6.30 -0.18 -22.52
C ARG A 115 -6.55 -1.44 -23.35
N ALA A 116 -7.16 -1.30 -24.53
CA ALA A 116 -7.37 -2.40 -25.47
C ALA A 116 -6.06 -2.98 -26.00
N TRP A 117 -5.06 -2.14 -26.29
CA TRP A 117 -3.71 -2.59 -26.66
C TRP A 117 -3.05 -3.42 -25.54
N ILE A 118 -3.08 -2.93 -24.29
CA ILE A 118 -2.55 -3.67 -23.12
C ILE A 118 -3.27 -5.02 -22.97
N GLN A 119 -4.60 -5.02 -22.98
CA GLN A 119 -5.39 -6.24 -22.79
C GLN A 119 -5.11 -7.27 -23.89
N ARG A 120 -5.03 -6.84 -25.16
CA ARG A 120 -4.69 -7.75 -26.28
C ARG A 120 -3.31 -8.39 -26.11
N LYS A 121 -2.31 -7.63 -25.65
CA LYS A 121 -0.98 -8.18 -25.36
C LYS A 121 -1.05 -9.21 -24.23
N LEU A 122 -1.69 -8.89 -23.11
CA LEU A 122 -1.80 -9.78 -21.96
C LEU A 122 -2.58 -11.07 -22.26
N ASN A 123 -3.67 -10.97 -23.02
CA ASN A 123 -4.48 -12.13 -23.41
C ASN A 123 -3.67 -13.15 -24.24
N LYS A 124 -2.71 -12.71 -25.07
CA LYS A 124 -1.82 -13.63 -25.83
C LYS A 124 -0.95 -14.50 -24.92
N HIS A 125 -0.65 -14.03 -23.71
CA HIS A 125 0.15 -14.74 -22.71
C HIS A 125 -0.73 -15.41 -21.64
N ASN A 126 -2.06 -15.49 -21.85
CA ASN A 126 -3.01 -16.02 -20.88
C ASN A 126 -2.96 -15.34 -19.50
N ILE A 127 -2.63 -14.04 -19.47
CA ILE A 127 -2.57 -13.24 -18.25
C ILE A 127 -3.91 -12.53 -18.05
N GLN A 128 -4.54 -12.72 -16.89
CA GLN A 128 -5.79 -12.04 -16.57
C GLN A 128 -5.55 -10.55 -16.34
N THR A 129 -6.39 -9.70 -16.91
CA THR A 129 -6.29 -8.24 -16.74
C THR A 129 -7.31 -7.75 -15.72
N LEU A 130 -6.89 -6.92 -14.77
CA LEU A 130 -7.76 -6.17 -13.85
C LEU A 130 -7.39 -4.69 -13.90
N PHE A 131 -8.32 -3.82 -14.30
CA PHE A 131 -8.09 -2.38 -14.28
C PHE A 131 -8.41 -1.79 -12.91
N ILE A 132 -7.54 -0.91 -12.42
CA ILE A 132 -7.81 -0.10 -11.22
C ILE A 132 -7.78 1.36 -11.64
N GLU A 133 -8.97 1.96 -11.74
CA GLU A 133 -9.12 3.36 -12.12
C GLU A 133 -9.25 4.23 -10.87
N SER A 134 -8.38 5.24 -10.74
CA SER A 134 -8.44 6.21 -9.63
C SER A 134 -8.99 7.54 -10.11
N ILE A 135 -10.16 7.90 -9.61
CA ILE A 135 -10.89 9.12 -9.96
C ILE A 135 -10.98 9.98 -8.69
N CYS A 136 -10.49 11.21 -8.75
CA CYS A 136 -10.60 12.14 -7.65
C CYS A 136 -10.93 13.52 -8.20
N ASN A 137 -12.04 14.08 -7.72
CA ASN A 137 -12.54 15.40 -8.13
C ASN A 137 -12.38 16.44 -7.00
N LYS A 138 -11.80 16.04 -5.87
CA LYS A 138 -11.58 16.92 -4.71
C LYS A 138 -10.29 17.70 -4.86
N GLN A 139 -10.41 19.00 -5.09
CA GLN A 139 -9.27 19.88 -5.36
C GLN A 139 -8.22 19.85 -4.24
N GLU A 140 -8.66 19.84 -2.98
CA GLU A 140 -7.77 19.77 -1.80
C GLU A 140 -6.89 18.51 -1.81
N ILE A 141 -7.46 17.36 -2.18
CA ILE A 141 -6.71 16.09 -2.28
C ILE A 141 -5.74 16.14 -3.46
N ILE A 142 -6.15 16.75 -4.57
CA ILE A 142 -5.31 16.90 -5.76
C ILE A 142 -4.11 17.79 -5.42
N ASP A 143 -4.34 18.95 -4.83
CA ASP A 143 -3.28 19.88 -4.44
C ASP A 143 -2.35 19.27 -3.37
N SER A 144 -2.91 18.56 -2.39
CA SER A 144 -2.12 17.81 -1.39
C SER A 144 -1.30 16.69 -2.02
N ASN A 145 -1.84 15.97 -3.01
CA ASN A 145 -1.09 14.95 -3.76
C ASN A 145 0.03 15.56 -4.61
N ILE A 146 -0.22 16.71 -5.25
CA ILE A 146 0.80 17.42 -6.02
C ILE A 146 1.94 17.83 -5.08
N ARG A 147 1.60 18.39 -3.91
CA ARG A 147 2.59 18.79 -2.89
C ARG A 147 3.32 17.59 -2.28
N SER A 148 2.63 16.54 -1.84
CA SER A 148 3.26 15.39 -1.18
C SER A 148 4.16 14.57 -2.12
N VAL A 149 3.72 14.34 -3.36
CA VAL A 149 4.52 13.60 -4.36
C VAL A 149 5.77 14.40 -4.80
N LYS A 150 5.89 15.69 -4.45
CA LYS A 150 6.93 16.58 -4.98
C LYS A 150 7.77 17.32 -3.94
N ILE A 151 7.22 17.66 -2.79
CA ILE A 151 7.90 18.35 -1.68
C ILE A 151 8.49 17.35 -0.67
N SER A 152 7.84 16.20 -0.45
CA SER A 152 8.24 15.19 0.56
C SER A 152 8.57 13.81 -0.01
N SER A 153 8.43 13.59 -1.32
CA SER A 153 8.94 12.37 -1.93
C SER A 153 10.47 12.38 -1.83
N PRO A 154 11.12 11.28 -1.39
CA PRO A 154 12.59 11.13 -1.43
C PRO A 154 13.18 11.37 -2.83
N ASP A 155 12.31 11.43 -3.85
CA ASP A 155 12.59 11.81 -5.22
C ASP A 155 13.45 13.08 -5.36
N THR A 156 13.32 14.12 -4.52
CA THR A 156 14.17 15.33 -4.62
C THR A 156 15.66 15.07 -4.34
N ASN A 157 15.99 13.99 -3.62
CA ASN A 157 17.35 13.51 -3.37
C ASN A 157 17.70 12.26 -4.18
N THR A 158 16.81 11.80 -5.08
CA THR A 158 17.18 10.78 -6.07
C THR A 158 17.59 11.45 -7.38
N PRO A 159 18.68 11.04 -8.03
CA PRO A 159 19.16 11.64 -9.28
C PRO A 159 18.20 11.49 -10.48
N PHE A 160 17.00 10.94 -10.27
CA PHE A 160 16.01 10.62 -11.30
C PHE A 160 14.63 11.25 -11.06
N SER A 161 14.50 12.29 -10.24
CA SER A 161 13.23 13.03 -10.13
C SER A 161 13.10 14.10 -11.21
N GLN A 162 11.89 14.27 -11.72
CA GLN A 162 11.57 15.23 -12.79
C GLN A 162 11.73 16.71 -12.36
N TYR A 163 11.80 17.00 -11.06
CA TYR A 163 11.76 18.36 -10.51
C TYR A 163 12.92 18.64 -9.54
N VAL A 164 14.04 17.89 -9.65
CA VAL A 164 15.23 18.14 -8.81
C VAL A 164 15.69 19.59 -9.01
N GLY A 165 15.83 20.33 -7.91
CA GLY A 165 16.28 21.73 -7.91
C GLY A 165 15.26 22.76 -8.37
N TRP A 166 14.01 22.36 -8.65
CA TRP A 166 12.94 23.31 -8.99
C TRP A 166 12.38 24.00 -7.76
N ASP A 167 11.95 25.25 -7.93
CA ASP A 167 11.11 25.95 -6.96
C ASP A 167 9.78 25.17 -6.75
N PRO A 168 9.34 24.94 -5.49
CA PRO A 168 8.13 24.18 -5.21
C PRO A 168 6.88 24.71 -5.93
N GLU A 169 6.69 26.03 -5.99
CA GLU A 169 5.52 26.63 -6.64
C GLU A 169 5.60 26.53 -8.17
N ALA A 170 6.81 26.67 -8.75
CA ALA A 170 7.02 26.41 -10.18
C ALA A 170 6.73 24.94 -10.55
N ALA A 171 7.14 23.98 -9.72
CA ALA A 171 6.87 22.56 -9.93
C ALA A 171 5.37 22.23 -9.83
N VAL A 172 4.66 22.86 -8.88
CA VAL A 172 3.20 22.74 -8.76
C VAL A 172 2.51 23.26 -10.03
N ARG A 173 2.92 24.45 -10.53
CA ARG A 173 2.35 25.02 -11.78
C ARG A 173 2.58 24.13 -12.99
N ASP A 174 3.81 23.66 -13.22
CA ASP A 174 4.08 22.72 -14.32
C ASP A 174 3.22 21.45 -14.22
N PHE A 175 3.07 20.90 -13.02
CA PHE A 175 2.28 19.71 -12.83
C PHE A 175 0.78 19.94 -13.07
N LYS A 176 0.24 21.10 -12.69
CA LYS A 176 -1.14 21.50 -13.01
C LYS A 176 -1.36 21.57 -14.52
N ASN A 177 -0.46 22.24 -15.24
CA ASN A 177 -0.49 22.29 -16.71
C ASN A 177 -0.46 20.88 -17.32
N ARG A 178 0.32 19.97 -16.72
CA ARG A 178 0.37 18.58 -17.18
C ARG A 178 -0.97 17.88 -17.02
N ILE A 179 -1.68 18.08 -15.91
CA ILE A 179 -3.01 17.49 -15.69
C ILE A 179 -3.99 18.04 -16.73
N GLU A 180 -3.99 19.36 -16.93
CA GLU A 180 -4.86 20.04 -17.91
C GLU A 180 -4.65 19.51 -19.32
N ASN A 181 -3.39 19.33 -19.75
CA ASN A 181 -3.04 18.76 -21.05
C ASN A 181 -3.55 17.33 -21.27
N HIS A 182 -3.77 16.55 -20.20
CA HIS A 182 -4.29 15.17 -20.30
C HIS A 182 -5.81 15.09 -20.19
N LEU A 183 -6.46 16.14 -19.66
CA LEU A 183 -7.90 16.12 -19.36
C LEU A 183 -8.77 15.87 -20.60
N PRO A 184 -8.54 16.51 -21.77
CA PRO A 184 -9.35 16.28 -22.97
C PRO A 184 -9.26 14.85 -23.52
N TYR A 185 -8.17 14.15 -23.23
CA TYR A 185 -7.91 12.80 -23.74
C TYR A 185 -8.34 11.71 -22.75
N TYR A 186 -8.76 12.07 -21.54
CA TYR A 186 -9.13 11.12 -20.52
C TYR A 186 -10.54 10.57 -20.74
N LYS A 187 -10.60 9.26 -21.00
CA LYS A 187 -11.83 8.48 -21.12
C LYS A 187 -11.92 7.48 -19.98
N THR A 188 -12.91 7.65 -19.11
CA THR A 188 -13.18 6.72 -18.00
C THR A 188 -13.55 5.34 -18.53
N ILE A 189 -13.32 4.28 -17.77
CA ILE A 189 -13.68 2.92 -18.21
C ILE A 189 -15.20 2.78 -18.22
N SER A 190 -15.85 2.61 -19.37
CA SER A 190 -17.30 2.40 -19.46
C SER A 190 -17.70 1.00 -19.94
N ASP A 191 -16.74 0.23 -20.44
CA ASP A 191 -16.98 -1.09 -21.02
C ASP A 191 -17.34 -2.13 -19.93
N PRO A 192 -18.57 -2.70 -19.94
CA PRO A 192 -19.02 -3.68 -18.95
C PRO A 192 -18.34 -5.05 -19.10
N GLU A 193 -17.68 -5.34 -20.22
CA GLU A 193 -16.95 -6.60 -20.39
C GLU A 193 -15.60 -6.58 -19.67
N LEU A 194 -15.05 -5.40 -19.36
CA LEU A 194 -13.74 -5.28 -18.71
C LEU A 194 -13.80 -5.52 -17.19
N PRO A 195 -12.90 -6.35 -16.62
CA PRO A 195 -12.73 -6.43 -15.18
C PRO A 195 -12.10 -5.14 -14.65
N PHE A 196 -12.83 -4.38 -13.84
CA PHE A 196 -12.32 -3.13 -13.29
C PHE A 196 -12.80 -2.83 -11.86
N VAL A 197 -12.01 -1.99 -11.18
CA VAL A 197 -12.38 -1.33 -9.93
C VAL A 197 -12.15 0.16 -10.10
N LYS A 198 -13.20 0.98 -9.95
CA LYS A 198 -13.07 2.43 -9.87
C LYS A 198 -13.04 2.86 -8.41
N LEU A 199 -11.98 3.56 -8.01
CA LEU A 199 -11.88 4.23 -6.73
C LEU A 199 -12.27 5.70 -6.91
N MET A 200 -13.44 6.07 -6.41
CA MET A 200 -13.93 7.44 -6.44
C MET A 200 -13.50 8.18 -5.17
N ASN A 201 -12.94 9.37 -5.34
CA ASN A 201 -12.53 10.29 -4.29
C ASN A 201 -11.72 9.64 -3.15
N VAL A 202 -10.80 8.74 -3.52
CA VAL A 202 -9.94 8.02 -2.58
C VAL A 202 -10.70 7.08 -1.65
N GLY A 203 -11.63 6.32 -2.23
CA GLY A 203 -12.31 5.21 -1.56
C GLY A 203 -13.67 5.56 -0.97
N GLU A 204 -14.20 6.77 -1.21
CA GLU A 204 -15.56 7.14 -0.80
C GLU A 204 -16.62 6.26 -1.47
N GLN A 205 -16.36 5.89 -2.71
CA GLN A 205 -17.19 4.95 -3.45
C GLN A 205 -16.27 4.05 -4.28
N LEU A 206 -16.61 2.75 -4.30
CA LEU A 206 -15.99 1.78 -5.19
C LEU A 206 -17.03 1.26 -6.17
N ILE A 207 -16.69 1.27 -7.46
CA ILE A 207 -17.48 0.62 -8.50
C ILE A 207 -16.69 -0.59 -8.97
N VAL A 208 -17.26 -1.78 -8.83
CA VAL A 208 -16.59 -3.05 -9.13
C VAL A 208 -17.33 -3.73 -10.27
N ASN A 209 -16.61 -4.14 -11.31
CA ASN A 209 -17.19 -4.81 -12.46
C ASN A 209 -16.38 -6.04 -12.87
N ASN A 210 -17.08 -7.13 -13.21
CA ASN A 210 -16.53 -8.37 -13.77
C ASN A 210 -15.29 -8.93 -13.02
N VAL A 211 -15.25 -8.76 -11.70
CA VAL A 211 -14.19 -9.31 -10.84
C VAL A 211 -14.42 -10.80 -10.62
N LYS A 212 -13.39 -11.61 -10.87
CA LYS A 212 -13.48 -13.08 -10.80
C LYS A 212 -12.39 -13.68 -9.93
N GLY A 213 -12.78 -14.71 -9.18
CA GLY A 213 -11.86 -15.52 -8.38
C GLY A 213 -11.38 -14.84 -7.10
N TYR A 214 -10.77 -15.65 -6.23
CA TYR A 214 -10.40 -15.25 -4.88
C TYR A 214 -9.45 -14.04 -4.85
N LEU A 215 -8.38 -14.06 -5.67
CA LEU A 215 -7.33 -13.05 -5.57
C LEU A 215 -7.81 -11.65 -5.98
N GLN A 216 -8.64 -11.54 -7.02
CA GLN A 216 -9.24 -10.27 -7.41
C GLN A 216 -10.23 -9.76 -6.35
N SER A 217 -11.05 -10.65 -5.75
CA SER A 217 -11.92 -10.28 -4.62
C SER A 217 -11.13 -9.78 -3.41
N ARG A 218 -9.96 -10.36 -3.11
CA ARG A 218 -9.05 -9.88 -2.05
C ARG A 218 -8.46 -8.51 -2.38
N ILE A 219 -8.15 -8.25 -3.64
CA ILE A 219 -7.71 -6.92 -4.10
C ILE A 219 -8.83 -5.90 -3.86
N VAL A 220 -10.06 -6.19 -4.29
CA VAL A 220 -11.23 -5.31 -4.05
C VAL A 220 -11.41 -5.06 -2.55
N TYR A 221 -11.41 -6.11 -1.73
CA TYR A 221 -11.54 -6.00 -0.28
C TYR A 221 -10.48 -5.08 0.33
N TYR A 222 -9.22 -5.19 -0.13
CA TYR A 222 -8.16 -4.30 0.35
C TYR A 222 -8.38 -2.84 -0.08
N LEU A 223 -8.78 -2.63 -1.34
CA LEU A 223 -9.07 -1.30 -1.87
C LEU A 223 -10.20 -0.60 -1.12
N MET A 224 -11.22 -1.34 -0.67
CA MET A 224 -12.30 -0.80 0.17
C MET A 224 -11.81 -0.24 1.51
N HIS A 225 -10.68 -0.75 2.03
CA HIS A 225 -10.11 -0.33 3.32
C HIS A 225 -8.89 0.58 3.15
N LEU A 226 -8.55 0.96 1.91
CA LEU A 226 -7.40 1.81 1.65
C LEU A 226 -7.76 3.25 2.00
N HIS A 227 -6.90 3.90 2.79
CA HIS A 227 -7.07 5.30 3.16
C HIS A 227 -5.76 6.07 3.08
N ILE A 228 -5.87 7.33 2.65
CA ILE A 228 -4.72 8.24 2.45
C ILE A 228 -4.51 9.23 3.58
N GLN A 229 -5.42 9.26 4.56
CA GLN A 229 -5.30 10.18 5.67
C GLN A 229 -4.03 9.89 6.47
N PRO A 230 -3.17 10.90 6.72
CA PRO A 230 -2.03 10.78 7.61
C PRO A 230 -2.49 10.24 8.96
N ARG A 231 -1.70 9.34 9.54
CA ARG A 231 -1.94 8.75 10.86
C ARG A 231 -0.64 8.20 11.40
N ILE A 232 -0.57 8.13 12.72
CA ILE A 232 0.55 7.52 13.42
C ILE A 232 0.03 6.23 14.06
N ILE A 233 0.79 5.15 13.86
CA ILE A 233 0.52 3.85 14.49
C ILE A 233 1.74 3.55 15.36
N TYR A 234 1.52 3.42 16.66
CA TYR A 234 2.56 3.08 17.63
C TYR A 234 2.55 1.58 17.87
N PHE A 235 3.73 0.98 17.88
CA PHE A 235 3.93 -0.42 18.27
C PHE A 235 4.80 -0.46 19.51
N ALA A 236 4.32 -1.14 20.54
CA ALA A 236 5.07 -1.43 21.76
C ALA A 236 4.92 -2.91 22.07
N ARG A 237 5.97 -3.53 22.61
CA ARG A 237 5.85 -4.85 23.21
C ARG A 237 5.15 -4.73 24.55
N VAL A 238 4.49 -5.81 24.95
CA VAL A 238 3.92 -5.90 26.28
C VAL A 238 5.04 -5.83 27.33
N PRO A 239 4.83 -5.12 28.46
CA PRO A 239 5.80 -5.09 29.56
C PRO A 239 5.99 -6.46 30.24
N GLU A 240 7.01 -6.54 31.09
CA GLU A 240 7.41 -7.76 31.79
C GLU A 240 6.27 -8.41 32.59
N SER A 241 6.21 -9.75 32.58
CA SER A 241 5.18 -10.55 33.27
C SER A 241 5.78 -11.54 34.28
N LEU A 242 4.99 -11.90 35.29
CA LEU A 242 5.34 -12.88 36.32
C LEU A 242 5.27 -14.30 35.75
N ASN A 243 6.32 -14.73 35.04
CA ASN A 243 6.52 -16.05 34.38
C ASN A 243 6.57 -15.97 32.84
N GLU A 244 7.53 -15.23 32.30
CA GLU A 244 7.71 -15.07 30.84
C GLU A 244 8.01 -16.37 30.08
N SER A 245 8.48 -17.42 30.76
CA SER A 245 8.91 -18.66 30.11
C SER A 245 7.74 -19.54 29.65
N SER A 246 6.55 -19.41 30.26
CA SER A 246 5.37 -20.19 29.88
C SER A 246 4.26 -19.34 29.27
N TYR A 247 4.03 -19.54 27.98
CA TYR A 247 2.86 -19.05 27.26
C TYR A 247 1.55 -19.65 27.79
N LYS A 248 1.49 -20.87 28.34
CA LYS A 248 0.23 -21.41 28.91
C LYS A 248 -0.14 -20.79 30.25
N ALA A 249 0.83 -20.24 30.99
CA ALA A 249 0.58 -19.68 32.31
C ALA A 249 -0.34 -18.45 32.30
N ASP A 250 -0.42 -17.73 31.18
CA ASP A 250 -1.18 -16.48 31.04
C ASP A 250 -1.00 -15.57 32.26
N ALA A 251 0.28 -15.30 32.52
CA ALA A 251 0.76 -14.61 33.70
C ALA A 251 0.24 -13.18 33.79
N ASP A 252 0.15 -12.69 35.02
CA ASP A 252 -0.06 -11.27 35.31
C ASP A 252 1.23 -10.48 35.07
N LEU A 253 1.13 -9.16 34.90
CA LEU A 253 2.29 -8.27 34.85
C LEU A 253 3.09 -8.32 36.15
N SER A 254 4.42 -8.16 36.03
CA SER A 254 5.27 -7.94 37.19
C SER A 254 5.02 -6.55 37.78
N SER A 255 5.46 -6.33 39.03
CA SER A 255 5.40 -4.98 39.65
C SER A 255 6.13 -3.95 38.78
N ASP A 256 7.27 -4.32 38.22
CA ASP A 256 8.02 -3.46 37.30
C ASP A 256 7.34 -3.36 35.93
N GLY A 257 6.67 -4.42 35.46
CA GLY A 257 5.82 -4.40 34.28
C GLY A 257 4.66 -3.41 34.38
N HIS A 258 4.03 -3.29 35.56
CA HIS A 258 3.04 -2.25 35.82
C HIS A 258 3.64 -0.84 35.74
N LYS A 259 4.80 -0.61 36.36
CA LYS A 259 5.50 0.69 36.29
C LYS A 259 5.90 1.04 34.85
N GLN A 260 6.35 0.06 34.07
CA GLN A 260 6.68 0.24 32.65
C GLN A 260 5.44 0.58 31.81
N ALA A 261 4.31 -0.09 32.05
CA ALA A 261 3.05 0.21 31.36
C ALA A 261 2.57 1.64 31.63
N GLU A 262 2.63 2.07 32.89
CA GLU A 262 2.28 3.42 33.31
C GLU A 262 3.24 4.46 32.71
N ALA A 263 4.55 4.21 32.76
CA ALA A 263 5.55 5.08 32.14
C ALA A 263 5.35 5.20 30.63
N LEU A 264 5.02 4.11 29.94
CA LEU A 264 4.70 4.11 28.50
C LEU A 264 3.45 4.95 28.21
N LYS A 265 2.40 4.82 29.02
CA LYS A 265 1.20 5.66 28.92
C LYS A 265 1.55 7.13 29.04
N ASN A 266 2.23 7.50 30.12
CA ASN A 266 2.58 8.89 30.41
C ASN A 266 3.46 9.48 29.29
N PHE A 267 4.49 8.75 28.87
CA PHE A 267 5.33 9.13 27.75
C PHE A 267 4.52 9.38 26.48
N LEU A 268 3.61 8.47 26.11
CA LEU A 268 2.85 8.59 24.87
C LEU A 268 1.87 9.77 24.92
N VAL A 269 1.23 10.01 26.07
CA VAL A 269 0.33 11.15 26.29
C VAL A 269 1.11 12.46 26.19
N ASP A 270 2.24 12.57 26.86
CA ASP A 270 3.06 13.78 26.86
C ASP A 270 3.69 14.05 25.50
N TYR A 271 4.21 13.01 24.85
CA TYR A 271 4.72 13.10 23.48
C TYR A 271 3.65 13.62 22.52
N ARG A 272 2.41 13.12 22.62
CA ARG A 272 1.29 13.57 21.78
C ARG A 272 0.86 15.01 22.08
N LYS A 273 0.95 15.47 23.33
CA LYS A 273 0.72 16.89 23.68
C LYS A 273 1.79 17.79 23.08
N GLN A 274 3.07 17.41 23.20
CA GLN A 274 4.18 18.15 22.61
C GLN A 274 4.07 18.27 21.08
N GLN A 275 3.67 17.20 20.39
CA GLN A 275 3.43 17.25 18.95
C GLN A 275 2.31 18.25 18.60
N GLN A 276 1.23 18.30 19.38
CA GLN A 276 0.16 19.29 19.17
C GLN A 276 0.66 20.73 19.36
N GLU A 277 1.40 21.00 20.43
CA GLU A 277 1.95 22.33 20.74
C GLU A 277 2.94 22.81 19.66
N SER A 278 3.69 21.88 19.06
CA SER A 278 4.62 22.19 17.97
C SER A 278 3.93 22.51 16.63
N GLY A 279 2.59 22.43 16.56
CA GLY A 279 1.81 22.75 15.36
C GLY A 279 1.98 21.75 14.22
N THR A 280 2.51 20.55 14.49
CA THR A 280 2.74 19.52 13.46
C THR A 280 1.47 18.73 13.10
N GLU A 281 0.38 18.83 13.88
CA GLU A 281 -0.90 18.16 13.60
C GLU A 281 -2.12 19.08 13.64
N ASP A 282 -2.87 19.12 12.53
CA ASP A 282 -4.21 19.70 12.44
C ASP A 282 -5.22 18.79 13.19
N LYS A 283 -5.40 19.07 14.48
CA LYS A 283 -6.28 18.39 15.46
C LYS A 283 -5.88 16.94 15.81
N PRO A 284 -5.63 16.63 17.09
CA PRO A 284 -5.27 15.28 17.52
C PRO A 284 -6.46 14.32 17.36
N ARG A 285 -6.27 13.26 16.59
CA ARG A 285 -7.24 12.16 16.53
C ARG A 285 -7.28 11.42 17.86
N PRO A 286 -8.45 10.93 18.31
CA PRO A 286 -8.53 10.16 19.55
C PRO A 286 -7.57 8.96 19.50
N LEU A 287 -6.83 8.75 20.60
CA LEU A 287 -5.99 7.55 20.75
C LEU A 287 -6.92 6.35 20.97
N THR A 288 -6.75 5.31 20.17
CA THR A 288 -7.34 4.00 20.43
C THR A 288 -6.21 3.01 20.70
N VAL A 289 -6.27 2.31 21.83
CA VAL A 289 -5.23 1.39 22.29
C VAL A 289 -5.71 -0.04 22.10
N TRP A 290 -4.91 -0.87 21.44
CA TRP A 290 -5.23 -2.28 21.23
C TRP A 290 -4.26 -3.17 21.99
N GLY A 291 -4.81 -4.14 22.72
CA GLY A 291 -4.05 -5.19 23.41
C GLY A 291 -4.48 -6.57 22.93
N SER A 292 -3.67 -7.60 23.19
CA SER A 292 -4.12 -8.98 23.05
C SER A 292 -5.14 -9.33 24.14
N THR A 293 -5.75 -10.52 24.06
CA THR A 293 -6.68 -11.00 25.11
C THR A 293 -5.97 -11.68 26.28
N ARG A 294 -4.64 -11.65 26.32
CA ARG A 294 -3.84 -12.23 27.39
C ARG A 294 -3.84 -11.31 28.63
N LYS A 295 -3.66 -11.87 29.82
CA LYS A 295 -3.78 -11.11 31.08
C LYS A 295 -2.78 -9.97 31.17
N HIS A 296 -1.50 -10.25 30.97
CA HIS A 296 -0.42 -9.25 31.02
C HIS A 296 -0.65 -8.11 30.02
N ALA A 297 -1.10 -8.44 28.80
CA ALA A 297 -1.45 -7.43 27.79
C ALA A 297 -2.68 -6.60 28.21
N SER A 298 -3.70 -7.26 28.74
CA SER A 298 -4.93 -6.61 29.22
C SER A 298 -4.65 -5.67 30.39
N GLN A 299 -3.78 -6.07 31.32
CA GLN A 299 -3.33 -5.24 32.44
C GLN A 299 -2.47 -4.06 31.98
N ALA A 300 -1.62 -4.26 30.97
CA ALA A 300 -0.80 -3.17 30.41
C ALA A 300 -1.68 -2.08 29.78
N VAL A 301 -2.68 -2.47 28.98
CA VAL A 301 -3.58 -1.50 28.35
C VAL A 301 -4.61 -0.92 29.34
N ARG A 302 -4.86 -1.57 30.48
CA ARG A 302 -5.79 -1.07 31.51
C ARG A 302 -5.36 0.28 32.07
N HIS A 303 -4.06 0.54 32.20
CA HIS A 303 -3.54 1.85 32.59
C HIS A 303 -4.02 2.98 31.67
N PHE A 304 -4.26 2.69 30.39
CA PHE A 304 -4.87 3.66 29.47
C PHE A 304 -6.38 3.78 29.67
N ALA A 305 -7.07 2.68 29.99
CA ALA A 305 -8.51 2.72 30.26
C ALA A 305 -8.86 3.53 31.51
N GLU A 306 -7.98 3.55 32.51
CA GLU A 306 -8.12 4.36 33.73
C GLU A 306 -8.09 5.88 33.46
N ASP A 307 -7.50 6.29 32.33
CA ASP A 307 -7.47 7.68 31.84
C ASP A 307 -8.50 7.90 30.70
N ASP A 308 -9.58 7.12 30.67
CA ASP A 308 -10.68 7.20 29.69
C ASP A 308 -10.29 7.01 28.20
N PHE A 309 -9.12 6.42 27.91
CA PHE A 309 -8.78 6.07 26.52
C PHE A 309 -9.58 4.87 26.04
N LEU A 310 -9.93 4.86 24.75
CA LEU A 310 -10.62 3.72 24.13
C LEU A 310 -9.66 2.53 23.99
N VAL A 311 -9.88 1.51 24.82
CA VAL A 311 -9.13 0.25 24.79
C VAL A 311 -9.92 -0.85 24.10
N ARG A 312 -9.27 -1.65 23.25
CA ARG A 312 -9.86 -2.85 22.63
C ARG A 312 -8.96 -4.06 22.80
N ALA A 313 -9.52 -5.15 23.31
CA ALA A 313 -8.85 -6.45 23.34
C ALA A 313 -9.10 -7.18 22.01
N LEU A 314 -8.02 -7.62 21.35
CA LEU A 314 -8.07 -8.28 20.05
C LEU A 314 -7.40 -9.66 20.12
N PRO A 315 -8.17 -10.76 19.94
CA PRO A 315 -7.60 -12.12 19.93
C PRO A 315 -6.52 -12.32 18.86
N LEU A 316 -6.59 -11.54 17.77
CA LEU A 316 -5.62 -11.58 16.67
C LEU A 316 -4.24 -11.03 17.03
N LEU A 317 -4.11 -10.33 18.17
CA LEU A 317 -2.84 -9.79 18.66
C LEU A 317 -2.16 -10.70 19.69
N THR A 318 -2.77 -11.84 20.03
CA THR A 318 -2.16 -12.82 20.94
C THR A 318 -0.84 -13.34 20.39
N GLU A 319 0.14 -13.54 21.29
CA GLU A 319 1.45 -14.07 20.92
C GLU A 319 1.33 -15.43 20.23
N ARG A 320 2.36 -15.77 19.45
CA ARG A 320 2.39 -17.07 18.77
C ARG A 320 2.44 -18.18 19.82
N ASN A 321 1.46 -19.08 19.78
CA ASN A 321 1.45 -20.27 20.62
C ASN A 321 2.67 -21.17 20.31
N PRO A 322 3.56 -21.43 21.29
CA PRO A 322 4.76 -22.24 21.11
C PRO A 322 4.46 -23.76 21.05
N GLY A 323 3.24 -24.19 21.37
CA GLY A 323 2.83 -25.60 21.31
C GLY A 323 3.48 -26.46 22.39
N GLU A 324 4.19 -27.51 21.97
CA GLU A 324 4.91 -28.42 22.87
C GLU A 324 6.18 -27.80 23.45
N CYS A 325 6.74 -26.78 22.79
CA CYS A 325 7.92 -26.06 23.26
C CYS A 325 7.63 -25.04 24.36
N ASP A 326 6.40 -25.00 24.88
CA ASP A 326 6.02 -24.07 25.93
C ASP A 326 6.78 -24.33 27.23
N GLY A 327 7.30 -23.27 27.88
CA GLY A 327 8.09 -23.41 29.11
C GLY A 327 9.54 -23.81 28.89
N MET A 328 9.95 -24.13 27.65
CA MET A 328 11.31 -24.57 27.35
C MET A 328 12.23 -23.38 27.03
N THR A 329 13.46 -23.42 27.51
CA THR A 329 14.51 -22.48 27.09
C THR A 329 14.97 -22.79 25.66
N ALA A 330 15.67 -21.85 25.03
CA ALA A 330 16.22 -22.06 23.69
C ALA A 330 17.19 -23.26 23.63
N GLU A 331 17.94 -23.50 24.70
CA GLU A 331 18.85 -24.64 24.84
C GLU A 331 18.09 -25.96 24.95
N GLN A 332 17.00 -25.98 25.73
CA GLN A 332 16.15 -27.16 25.87
C GLN A 332 15.45 -27.52 24.55
N ILE A 333 14.95 -26.51 23.82
CA ILE A 333 14.34 -26.71 22.49
C ILE A 333 15.37 -27.22 21.49
N LYS A 334 16.62 -26.78 21.59
CA LYS A 334 17.69 -27.26 20.72
C LYS A 334 18.05 -28.72 21.03
N ALA A 335 18.11 -29.08 22.32
CA ALA A 335 18.41 -30.44 22.75
C ALA A 335 17.29 -31.45 22.44
N SER A 336 16.03 -31.01 22.31
CA SER A 336 14.90 -31.88 21.97
C SER A 336 14.72 -32.14 20.47
N ARG A 337 15.59 -31.57 19.62
CA ARG A 337 15.60 -31.81 18.17
C ARG A 337 16.50 -32.97 17.74
N ASP A 338 17.41 -33.40 18.62
CA ASP A 338 18.23 -34.60 18.47
C ASP A 338 17.51 -35.80 19.09
#